data_AF-A0A1Q9EDX3-F1
#
_entry.id   AF-A0A1Q9EDX3-F1
#
_cell.length_a   1.000
_cell.length_b   1.000
_cell.length_c   1.000
_cell.angle_alpha   90.00
_cell.angle_beta   90.00
_cell.angle_gamma   90.00
#
_symmetry.space_group_name_H-M   'P 1'
#
loop_
_entity.id
_entity.type
_entity.pdbx_description
1 polymer ?
#
loop_
_entity_poly.entity_id
_entity_poly.type
_entity_poly.pdbx_seq_one_letter_code
_entity_poly.pdbx_strand_id
1 'polypeptide(L)'
;MALQFPEEPVCKYCSLKYPSTEGRWHRQVFECRHCGAFLKALYRNLGGLPEDFKQMSSEETTKFFADLALQRNELAKDKACAWTTVRASLVTTLAEKRTSTFKQELEGKFLPLAVWEKQGFDAETVKKCPKEENEVLGDLYCVPVKTISWTETVEKVRQTLLEQERQAVLVVREIRAALAKGKRKPDEAGLQQSSGSRSSACLDVAECDSPGLEDEGLGFFLDTEPNKPPPSFFDKTDSPQPVACRGQSLTTKQSKYKVRSKVLLDSCRSIQPRLSGDLEQKMKEHVQLLEKVQQFIFAFETGSEPVFIYTVKTLKSITSDAASCLEYAERHG
;
A
#
# COMPACT_ATOMS: atom_id res chain seq x y z
N MET A 1 26.96 -6.46 -39.65
CA MET A 1 26.63 -5.06 -39.32
C MET A 1 26.44 -4.97 -37.82
N ALA A 2 27.28 -4.22 -37.11
CA ALA A 2 27.09 -3.99 -35.68
C ALA A 2 25.84 -3.12 -35.48
N LEU A 3 24.88 -3.59 -34.67
CA LEU A 3 23.71 -2.81 -34.30
C LEU A 3 24.19 -1.65 -33.42
N GLN A 4 24.16 -0.42 -33.96
CA GLN A 4 24.40 0.78 -33.18
C GLN A 4 23.16 1.04 -32.33
N PHE A 5 23.30 0.88 -31.01
CA PHE A 5 22.26 1.25 -30.06
C PHE A 5 22.35 2.75 -29.76
N PRO A 6 21.22 3.48 -29.67
CA PRO A 6 21.23 4.89 -29.30
C PRO A 6 21.79 5.07 -27.89
N GLU A 7 22.57 6.13 -27.65
CA GLU A 7 23.19 6.39 -26.34
C GLU A 7 22.15 6.64 -25.24
N GLU A 8 21.06 7.33 -25.60
CA GLU A 8 19.91 7.65 -24.74
C GLU A 8 18.61 7.00 -25.26
N PRO A 9 18.38 5.70 -24.99
CA PRO A 9 17.13 5.07 -25.37
C PRO A 9 15.92 5.59 -24.57
N VAL A 10 14.77 5.62 -25.24
CA VAL A 10 13.48 5.96 -24.64
C VAL A 10 12.82 4.69 -24.10
N CYS A 11 12.40 4.71 -22.84
CA CYS A 11 11.71 3.58 -22.24
C CYS A 11 10.29 3.42 -22.82
N LYS A 12 9.91 2.19 -23.23
CA LYS A 12 8.56 1.89 -23.73
C LYS A 12 7.43 2.24 -22.75
N TYR A 13 7.67 2.10 -21.45
CA TYR A 13 6.61 2.24 -20.44
C TYR A 13 6.47 3.66 -19.91
N CYS A 14 7.54 4.37 -19.57
CA CYS A 14 7.43 5.73 -19.05
C CYS A 14 7.73 6.81 -20.09
N SER A 15 8.19 6.43 -21.28
CA SER A 15 8.60 7.36 -22.36
C SER A 15 9.67 8.37 -21.96
N LEU A 16 10.36 8.15 -20.83
CA LEU A 16 11.51 8.94 -20.39
C LEU A 16 12.81 8.39 -20.99
N LYS A 17 13.77 9.29 -21.18
CA LYS A 17 15.13 8.97 -21.65
C LYS A 17 15.99 8.49 -20.48
N TYR A 18 16.77 7.44 -20.71
CA TYR A 18 17.71 6.90 -19.74
C TYR A 18 19.05 6.62 -20.41
N PRO A 19 20.15 6.57 -19.65
CA PRO A 19 21.38 6.00 -20.17
C PRO A 19 21.18 4.51 -20.46
N SER A 20 21.83 4.01 -21.52
CA SER A 20 21.74 2.60 -21.92
C SER A 20 22.12 1.60 -20.81
N THR A 21 22.86 2.03 -19.79
CA THR A 21 23.25 1.24 -18.61
C THR A 21 22.12 1.03 -17.59
N GLU A 22 21.09 1.88 -17.60
CA GLU A 22 20.00 1.88 -16.60
C GLU A 22 18.76 1.08 -17.03
N GLY A 23 18.89 0.21 -18.03
CA GLY A 23 17.78 -0.60 -18.50
C GLY A 23 18.20 -1.92 -19.13
N ARG A 24 17.20 -2.62 -19.64
CA ARG A 24 17.36 -3.86 -20.39
C ARG A 24 16.77 -3.65 -21.78
N TRP A 25 17.53 -4.05 -22.78
CA TRP A 25 17.04 -4.20 -24.14
C TRP A 25 16.38 -5.57 -24.28
N HIS A 26 15.16 -5.58 -24.80
CA HIS A 26 14.49 -6.81 -25.21
C HIS A 26 14.06 -6.67 -26.67
N ARG A 27 14.70 -7.46 -27.54
CA ARG A 27 14.59 -7.35 -29.00
C ARG A 27 15.00 -5.94 -29.47
N GLN A 28 14.04 -5.08 -29.79
CA GLN A 28 14.25 -3.69 -30.21
C GLN A 28 13.61 -2.67 -29.26
N VAL A 29 13.15 -3.13 -28.10
CA VAL A 29 12.44 -2.31 -27.13
C VAL A 29 13.31 -2.12 -25.91
N PHE A 30 13.48 -0.87 -25.50
CA PHE A 30 14.18 -0.54 -24.27
C PHE A 30 13.20 -0.42 -23.09
N GLU A 31 13.54 -1.10 -22.01
CA GLU A 31 12.83 -1.07 -20.74
C GLU A 31 13.76 -0.59 -19.64
N CYS A 32 13.44 0.54 -19.01
CA CYS A 32 14.25 1.03 -17.90
C CYS A 32 14.11 0.09 -16.68
N ARG A 33 15.16 0.01 -15.86
CA ARG A 33 15.22 -0.85 -14.67
C ARG A 33 14.07 -0.57 -13.71
N HIS A 34 13.56 0.66 -13.67
CA HIS A 34 12.46 1.07 -12.80
C HIS A 34 11.12 0.52 -13.27
N CYS A 35 10.77 0.72 -14.54
CA CYS A 35 9.54 0.18 -15.11
C CYS A 35 9.51 -1.34 -15.01
N GLY A 36 10.63 -2.01 -15.25
CA GLY A 36 10.70 -3.46 -15.08
C GLY A 36 10.62 -3.94 -13.64
N ALA A 37 11.13 -3.16 -12.68
CA ALA A 37 10.93 -3.45 -11.27
C ALA A 37 9.45 -3.28 -10.86
N PHE A 38 8.78 -2.22 -11.34
CA PHE A 38 7.36 -1.99 -11.09
C PHE A 38 6.48 -3.09 -11.70
N LEU A 39 6.74 -3.46 -12.95
CA LEU A 39 6.02 -4.52 -13.64
C LEU A 39 6.17 -5.85 -12.88
N LYS A 40 7.40 -6.23 -12.52
CA LYS A 40 7.64 -7.42 -11.69
C LYS A 40 6.95 -7.35 -10.33
N ALA A 41 6.91 -6.18 -9.70
CA ALA A 41 6.20 -6.00 -8.44
C ALA A 41 4.69 -6.20 -8.59
N LEU A 42 4.08 -5.70 -9.67
CA LEU A 42 2.67 -5.95 -9.99
C LEU A 42 2.41 -7.44 -10.17
N TYR A 43 3.19 -8.13 -11.03
CA TYR A 43 3.02 -9.57 -11.25
C TYR A 43 3.23 -10.40 -9.97
N ARG A 44 4.23 -10.07 -9.16
CA ARG A 44 4.54 -10.81 -7.92
C ARG A 44 3.45 -10.66 -6.86
N ASN A 45 2.86 -9.48 -6.74
CA ASN A 45 1.89 -9.20 -5.67
C ASN A 45 0.44 -9.49 -6.09
N LEU A 46 0.09 -9.26 -7.37
CA LEU A 46 -1.27 -9.42 -7.87
C LEU A 46 -1.48 -10.72 -8.66
N GLY A 47 -0.42 -11.47 -8.97
CA GLY A 47 -0.50 -12.67 -9.80
C GLY A 47 -0.75 -12.39 -11.28
N GLY A 48 -0.75 -11.12 -11.68
CA GLY A 48 -1.04 -10.66 -13.05
C GLY A 48 -1.36 -9.17 -13.06
N LEU A 49 -1.62 -8.62 -14.26
CA LEU A 49 -2.14 -7.25 -14.37
C LEU A 49 -3.67 -7.26 -14.16
N PRO A 50 -4.23 -6.33 -13.35
CA PRO A 50 -5.66 -6.15 -13.21
C PRO A 50 -6.34 -5.91 -14.57
N GLU A 51 -7.57 -6.39 -14.75
CA GLU A 51 -8.32 -6.20 -16.00
C GLU A 51 -8.54 -4.72 -16.31
N ASP A 52 -8.90 -3.91 -15.31
CA ASP A 52 -9.07 -2.47 -15.45
C ASP A 52 -7.81 -1.78 -15.99
N PHE A 53 -6.62 -2.30 -15.61
CA PHE A 53 -5.34 -1.81 -16.07
C PHE A 53 -5.07 -2.24 -17.52
N LYS A 54 -5.44 -3.46 -17.91
CA LYS A 54 -5.33 -3.94 -19.31
C LYS A 54 -6.22 -3.13 -20.26
N GLN A 55 -7.36 -2.67 -19.77
CA GLN A 55 -8.27 -1.80 -20.52
C GLN A 55 -7.78 -0.34 -20.62
N MET A 56 -6.67 0.03 -19.98
CA MET A 56 -6.16 1.40 -20.06
C MET A 56 -5.51 1.65 -21.42
N SER A 57 -5.60 2.89 -21.88
CA SER A 57 -4.92 3.28 -23.12
C SER A 57 -3.40 3.23 -22.94
N SER A 58 -2.66 3.17 -24.05
CA SER A 58 -1.20 3.25 -24.04
C SER A 58 -0.70 4.58 -23.43
N GLU A 59 -1.48 5.65 -23.56
CA GLU A 59 -1.15 6.96 -22.98
C GLU A 59 -1.34 6.98 -21.46
N GLU A 60 -2.43 6.40 -20.96
CA GLU A 60 -2.71 6.28 -19.52
C GLU A 60 -1.68 5.40 -18.83
N THR A 61 -1.33 4.26 -19.44
CA THR A 61 -0.27 3.39 -18.92
C THR A 61 1.07 4.13 -18.89
N THR A 62 1.35 4.94 -19.93
CA THR A 62 2.58 5.74 -19.96
C THR A 62 2.65 6.78 -18.85
N LYS A 63 1.55 7.50 -18.62
CA LYS A 63 1.42 8.47 -17.53
C LYS A 63 1.62 7.80 -16.17
N PHE A 64 0.98 6.65 -15.94
CA PHE A 64 1.13 5.89 -14.70
C PHE A 64 2.60 5.53 -14.40
N PHE A 65 3.32 4.98 -15.39
CA PHE A 65 4.73 4.62 -15.18
C PHE A 65 5.65 5.85 -15.07
N ALA A 66 5.31 6.95 -15.75
CA ALA A 66 6.01 8.23 -15.60
C ALA A 66 5.83 8.81 -14.19
N ASP A 67 4.60 8.82 -13.66
CA ASP A 67 4.29 9.31 -12.32
C ASP A 67 5.00 8.47 -11.25
N LEU A 68 5.05 7.15 -11.41
CA LEU A 68 5.82 6.27 -10.51
C LEU A 68 7.33 6.55 -10.57
N ALA A 69 7.87 6.86 -11.75
CA ALA A 69 9.27 7.22 -11.90
C ALA A 69 9.57 8.56 -11.21
N LEU A 70 8.67 9.54 -11.32
CA LEU A 70 8.77 10.83 -10.63
C LEU A 70 8.69 10.67 -9.11
N GLN A 71 7.68 9.97 -8.60
CA GLN A 71 7.52 9.70 -7.16
C GLN A 71 8.73 8.99 -6.57
N ARG A 72 9.35 8.06 -7.31
CA ARG A 72 10.61 7.43 -6.90
C ARG A 72 11.73 8.45 -6.79
N ASN A 73 11.89 9.33 -7.76
CA ASN A 73 12.93 10.35 -7.74
C ASN A 73 12.75 11.32 -6.56
N GLU A 74 11.51 11.61 -6.17
CA GLU A 74 11.18 12.41 -4.99
C GLU A 74 11.48 11.70 -3.66
N LEU A 75 11.21 10.39 -3.56
CA LEU A 75 11.36 9.60 -2.32
C LEU A 75 12.82 9.27 -1.91
N ALA A 76 13.80 9.96 -2.51
CA ALA A 76 15.25 9.81 -2.38
C ALA A 76 15.86 8.60 -3.12
N LYS A 77 16.96 8.89 -3.84
CA LYS A 77 17.63 8.06 -4.86
C LYS A 77 17.99 6.63 -4.44
N ASP A 78 18.12 6.37 -3.15
CA ASP A 78 18.69 5.10 -2.64
C ASP A 78 17.66 4.10 -2.15
N LYS A 79 16.39 4.50 -1.99
CA LYS A 79 15.34 3.58 -1.53
C LYS A 79 14.54 3.05 -2.71
N ALA A 80 14.54 1.73 -2.86
CA ALA A 80 13.61 1.06 -3.75
C ALA A 80 12.18 1.51 -3.40
N CYS A 81 11.43 1.92 -4.41
CA CYS A 81 10.04 2.32 -4.25
C CYS A 81 9.26 1.15 -3.64
N ALA A 82 8.73 1.36 -2.43
CA ALA A 82 8.03 0.32 -1.69
C ALA A 82 6.74 -0.07 -2.43
N TRP A 83 6.35 -1.35 -2.34
CA TRP A 83 5.08 -1.84 -2.90
C TRP A 83 3.88 -1.00 -2.46
N THR A 84 3.90 -0.47 -1.24
CA THR A 84 2.86 0.42 -0.71
C THR A 84 2.63 1.65 -1.57
N THR A 85 3.70 2.24 -2.11
CA THR A 85 3.63 3.41 -2.99
C THR A 85 3.09 3.04 -4.35
N VAL A 86 3.59 1.95 -4.93
CA VAL A 86 3.10 1.40 -6.21
C VAL A 86 1.61 1.10 -6.13
N ARG A 87 1.19 0.44 -5.05
CA ARG A 87 -0.21 0.13 -4.77
C ARG A 87 -1.06 1.39 -4.59
N ALA A 88 -0.58 2.38 -3.84
CA ALA A 88 -1.31 3.63 -3.64
C ALA A 88 -1.54 4.35 -4.98
N SER A 89 -0.49 4.45 -5.81
CA SER A 89 -0.60 5.04 -7.14
C SER A 89 -1.56 4.25 -8.02
N LEU A 90 -1.49 2.91 -8.00
CA LEU A 90 -2.40 2.05 -8.77
C LEU A 90 -3.85 2.24 -8.36
N VAL A 91 -4.14 2.31 -7.05
CA VAL A 91 -5.49 2.58 -6.53
C VAL A 91 -6.00 3.92 -7.03
N THR A 92 -5.18 4.97 -6.95
CA THR A 92 -5.57 6.30 -7.42
C THR A 92 -5.89 6.28 -8.90
N THR A 93 -4.99 5.79 -9.75
CA THR A 93 -5.19 5.75 -11.21
C THR A 93 -6.43 4.93 -11.61
N LEU A 94 -6.64 3.76 -10.99
CA LEU A 94 -7.82 2.94 -11.26
C LEU A 94 -9.11 3.61 -10.76
N ALA A 95 -9.07 4.31 -9.63
CA ALA A 95 -10.23 5.06 -9.13
C ALA A 95 -10.56 6.27 -9.99
N GLU A 96 -9.54 6.99 -10.49
CA GLU A 96 -9.70 8.08 -11.47
C GLU A 96 -10.37 7.57 -12.73
N LYS A 97 -9.90 6.43 -13.25
CA LYS A 97 -10.49 5.79 -14.43
C LYS A 97 -11.93 5.33 -14.20
N ARG A 98 -12.22 4.63 -13.11
CA ARG A 98 -13.61 4.21 -12.80
C ARG A 98 -14.51 5.43 -12.62
N THR A 99 -13.99 6.51 -12.06
CA THR A 99 -14.73 7.77 -11.92
C THR A 99 -14.93 8.44 -13.28
N SER A 100 -13.97 8.37 -14.20
CA SER A 100 -14.11 8.93 -15.55
C SER A 100 -15.07 8.12 -16.42
N THR A 101 -15.08 6.79 -16.32
CA THR A 101 -16.04 5.93 -17.02
C THR A 101 -17.45 6.06 -16.43
N PHE A 102 -17.58 6.10 -15.11
CA PHE A 102 -18.89 6.28 -14.46
C PHE A 102 -19.52 7.67 -14.74
N LYS A 103 -18.71 8.71 -15.03
CA LYS A 103 -19.23 10.00 -15.51
C LYS A 103 -20.04 9.89 -16.81
N GLN A 104 -19.93 8.78 -17.54
CA GLN A 104 -20.64 8.51 -18.79
C GLN A 104 -21.98 7.79 -18.57
N GLU A 105 -22.16 7.10 -17.44
CA GLU A 105 -23.42 6.46 -17.05
C GLU A 105 -24.18 7.35 -16.07
N LEU A 106 -25.10 8.16 -16.60
CA LEU A 106 -25.89 9.13 -15.83
C LEU A 106 -27.29 8.56 -15.57
N GLU A 107 -27.48 7.95 -14.40
CA GLU A 107 -28.82 7.66 -13.89
C GLU A 107 -29.36 8.90 -13.18
N GLY A 108 -30.27 9.61 -13.83
CA GLY A 108 -30.98 10.73 -13.22
C GLY A 108 -32.20 10.26 -12.44
N LYS A 109 -32.51 10.95 -11.33
CA LYS A 109 -33.74 10.75 -10.57
C LYS A 109 -34.82 11.69 -11.11
N PHE A 110 -36.03 11.18 -11.30
CA PHE A 110 -37.19 11.99 -11.65
C PHE A 110 -37.66 12.78 -10.42
N LEU A 111 -37.52 14.11 -10.47
CA LEU A 111 -37.93 15.01 -9.39
C LEU A 111 -38.77 16.18 -9.93
N PRO A 112 -39.69 16.74 -9.13
CA PRO A 112 -40.48 17.91 -9.54
C PRO A 112 -39.60 19.14 -9.77
N LEU A 113 -40.06 20.03 -10.64
CA LEU A 113 -39.33 21.26 -11.01
C LEU A 113 -38.95 22.13 -9.80
N ALA A 114 -39.84 22.25 -8.81
CA ALA A 114 -39.59 22.99 -7.58
C ALA A 114 -38.42 22.43 -6.73
N VAL A 115 -38.10 21.15 -6.86
CA VAL A 115 -36.95 20.53 -6.18
C VAL A 115 -35.65 20.88 -6.88
N TRP A 116 -35.66 20.96 -8.22
CA TRP A 116 -34.51 21.35 -9.03
C TRP A 116 -34.16 22.84 -8.88
N GLU A 117 -35.16 23.71 -8.84
CA GLU A 117 -34.95 25.16 -8.60
C GLU A 117 -34.31 25.42 -7.23
N LYS A 118 -34.74 24.69 -6.19
CA LYS A 118 -34.13 24.78 -4.85
C LYS A 118 -32.69 24.29 -4.80
N GLN A 119 -32.31 23.39 -5.71
CA GLN A 119 -30.93 22.92 -5.85
C GLN A 119 -30.07 23.87 -6.71
N GLY A 120 -30.65 24.98 -7.21
CA GLY A 120 -29.94 25.99 -7.99
C GLY A 120 -29.85 25.68 -9.49
N PHE A 121 -30.65 24.74 -10.00
CA PHE A 121 -30.75 24.48 -11.43
C PHE A 121 -31.74 25.43 -12.10
N ASP A 122 -31.38 25.90 -13.29
CA ASP A 122 -32.21 26.81 -14.07
C ASP A 122 -33.44 26.09 -14.67
N ALA A 123 -34.63 26.67 -14.46
CA ALA A 123 -35.92 26.07 -14.81
C ALA A 123 -36.06 25.82 -16.31
N GLU A 124 -35.46 26.67 -17.17
CA GLU A 124 -35.49 26.49 -18.62
C GLU A 124 -34.64 25.30 -19.07
N THR A 125 -33.54 25.03 -18.35
CA THR A 125 -32.64 23.93 -18.64
C THR A 125 -33.25 22.60 -18.20
N VAL A 126 -33.93 22.57 -17.05
CA VAL A 126 -34.61 21.38 -16.51
C VAL A 126 -35.79 20.94 -17.40
N LYS A 127 -36.54 21.89 -17.99
CA LYS A 127 -37.66 21.58 -18.91
C LYS A 127 -37.23 20.92 -20.22
N LYS A 128 -35.96 21.01 -20.60
CA LYS A 128 -35.40 20.36 -21.80
C LYS A 128 -35.02 18.90 -21.57
N CYS A 129 -35.03 18.45 -20.32
CA CYS A 129 -34.71 17.07 -19.94
C CYS A 129 -35.92 16.13 -20.11
N PRO A 130 -35.70 14.80 -20.18
CA PRO A 130 -36.78 13.82 -20.26
C PRO A 130 -37.77 13.98 -19.09
N LYS A 131 -39.07 13.95 -19.43
CA LYS A 131 -40.18 14.13 -18.50
C LYS A 131 -40.99 12.84 -18.31
N GLU A 132 -41.48 12.64 -17.10
CA GLU A 132 -42.42 11.57 -16.75
C GLU A 132 -43.60 12.18 -16.00
N GLU A 133 -44.82 11.87 -16.42
CA GLU A 133 -46.04 12.37 -15.79
C GLU A 133 -46.48 11.40 -14.69
N ASN A 134 -46.65 11.92 -13.47
CA ASN A 134 -47.13 11.15 -12.32
C ASN A 134 -48.44 11.77 -11.81
N GLU A 135 -49.49 10.97 -11.69
CA GLU A 135 -50.85 11.42 -11.31
C GLU A 135 -50.92 12.18 -9.98
N VAL A 136 -49.96 11.94 -9.07
CA VAL A 136 -49.96 12.56 -7.73
C VAL A 136 -49.05 13.79 -7.62
N LEU A 137 -47.97 13.86 -8.41
CA LEU A 137 -46.91 14.86 -8.27
C LEU A 137 -46.75 15.79 -9.49
N GLY A 138 -47.47 15.53 -10.58
CA GLY A 138 -47.38 16.28 -11.83
C GLY A 138 -46.16 15.89 -12.68
N ASP A 139 -45.67 16.85 -13.47
CA ASP A 139 -44.51 16.67 -14.36
C ASP A 139 -43.20 16.52 -13.56
N LEU A 140 -42.59 15.34 -13.66
CA LEU A 140 -41.27 15.06 -13.10
C LEU A 140 -40.21 15.18 -14.19
N TYR A 141 -39.10 15.84 -13.86
CA TYR A 141 -37.98 16.03 -14.77
C TYR A 141 -36.77 15.24 -14.28
N CYS A 142 -36.13 14.52 -15.20
CA CYS A 142 -34.91 13.77 -14.91
C CYS A 142 -33.70 14.60 -15.33
N VAL A 143 -33.11 15.31 -14.36
CA VAL A 143 -31.82 15.97 -14.55
C VAL A 143 -30.73 14.93 -14.29
N PRO A 144 -29.80 14.71 -15.23
CA PRO A 144 -28.69 13.80 -15.01
C PRO A 144 -27.70 14.41 -14.01
N VAL A 145 -27.89 14.09 -12.72
CA VAL A 145 -27.01 14.55 -11.64
C VAL A 145 -25.94 13.51 -11.35
N LYS A 146 -24.69 13.92 -11.50
CA LYS A 146 -23.52 13.12 -11.12
C LYS A 146 -23.38 13.11 -9.61
N THR A 147 -23.83 12.02 -8.97
CA THR A 147 -23.41 11.74 -7.59
C THR A 147 -22.32 10.69 -7.64
N ILE A 148 -21.06 11.14 -7.51
CA ILE A 148 -19.92 10.25 -7.37
C ILE A 148 -19.28 10.51 -6.02
N SER A 149 -19.44 9.59 -5.09
CA SER A 149 -18.62 9.54 -3.89
C SER A 149 -17.28 8.92 -4.28
N TRP A 150 -16.29 9.78 -4.54
CA TRP A 150 -14.90 9.38 -4.80
C TRP A 150 -14.38 8.32 -3.80
N THR A 151 -14.80 8.47 -2.54
CA THR A 151 -14.49 7.55 -1.43
C THR A 151 -14.95 6.12 -1.68
N GLU A 152 -16.15 5.91 -2.19
CA GLU A 152 -16.68 4.57 -2.47
C GLU A 152 -15.95 3.90 -3.63
N THR A 153 -15.65 4.66 -4.69
CA THR A 153 -14.89 4.13 -5.84
C THR A 153 -13.50 3.70 -5.42
N VAL A 154 -12.80 4.54 -4.65
CA VAL A 154 -11.47 4.21 -4.11
C VAL A 154 -11.54 2.97 -3.22
N GLU A 155 -12.54 2.86 -2.36
CA GLU A 155 -12.66 1.73 -1.45
C GLU A 155 -12.98 0.42 -2.20
N LYS A 156 -13.84 0.47 -3.22
CA LYS A 156 -14.10 -0.68 -4.11
C LYS A 156 -12.83 -1.11 -4.85
N VAL A 157 -12.05 -0.18 -5.39
CA VAL A 157 -10.77 -0.48 -6.06
C VAL A 157 -9.79 -1.12 -5.08
N ARG A 158 -9.68 -0.58 -3.86
CA ARG A 158 -8.82 -1.15 -2.80
C ARG A 158 -9.23 -2.57 -2.44
N GLN A 159 -10.52 -2.83 -2.28
CA GLN A 159 -11.04 -4.16 -1.98
C GLN A 159 -10.72 -5.15 -3.10
N THR A 160 -10.92 -4.76 -4.37
CA THR A 160 -10.58 -5.64 -5.50
C THR A 160 -9.10 -5.97 -5.57
N LEU A 161 -8.21 -5.00 -5.33
CA LEU A 161 -6.77 -5.25 -5.31
C LEU A 161 -6.35 -6.11 -4.11
N LEU A 162 -6.95 -5.91 -2.93
CA LEU A 162 -6.70 -6.75 -1.76
C LEU A 162 -7.07 -8.21 -2.00
N GLU A 163 -8.19 -8.45 -2.68
CA GLU A 163 -8.63 -9.80 -3.00
C GLU A 163 -7.68 -10.46 -4.01
N GLN A 164 -7.25 -9.73 -5.04
CA GLN A 164 -6.22 -10.21 -5.98
C GLN A 164 -4.89 -10.51 -5.27
N GLU A 165 -4.45 -9.66 -4.34
CA GLU A 165 -3.24 -9.92 -3.53
C GLU A 165 -3.38 -11.23 -2.73
N ARG A 166 -4.55 -11.47 -2.12
CA ARG A 166 -4.81 -12.70 -1.37
C ARG A 166 -4.76 -13.93 -2.28
N GLN A 167 -5.42 -13.87 -3.43
CA GLN A 167 -5.44 -14.96 -4.39
C GLN A 167 -4.04 -15.29 -4.93
N ALA A 168 -3.25 -14.27 -5.26
CA ALA A 168 -1.86 -14.46 -5.70
C ALA A 168 -1.01 -15.19 -4.66
N VAL A 169 -1.17 -14.84 -3.38
CA VAL A 169 -0.46 -15.52 -2.28
C VAL A 169 -0.88 -16.98 -2.15
N LEU A 170 -2.18 -17.29 -2.32
CA LEU A 170 -2.68 -18.67 -2.28
C LEU A 170 -2.10 -19.49 -3.42
N VAL A 171 -2.13 -18.98 -4.65
CA VAL A 171 -1.56 -19.64 -5.83
C VAL A 171 -0.06 -19.91 -5.65
N VAL A 172 0.71 -18.93 -5.15
CA VAL A 172 2.14 -19.13 -4.88
C VAL A 172 2.38 -20.21 -3.83
N ARG A 173 1.53 -20.29 -2.79
CA ARG A 173 1.61 -21.36 -1.79
C ARG A 173 1.30 -22.73 -2.39
N GLU A 174 0.31 -22.82 -3.25
CA GLU A 174 -0.06 -24.06 -3.95
C GLU A 174 1.05 -24.54 -4.88
N ILE A 175 1.62 -23.63 -5.68
CA ILE A 175 2.75 -23.93 -6.56
C ILE A 175 3.94 -24.44 -5.74
N ARG A 176 4.29 -23.76 -4.64
CA ARG A 176 5.38 -24.21 -3.76
C ARG A 176 5.09 -25.57 -3.12
N ALA A 177 3.86 -25.82 -2.69
CA ALA A 177 3.46 -27.10 -2.15
C ALA A 177 3.49 -28.24 -3.20
N ALA A 178 3.14 -27.94 -4.46
CA ALA A 178 3.23 -28.89 -5.57
C ALA A 178 4.69 -29.23 -5.91
N LEU A 179 5.57 -28.21 -5.98
CA LEU A 179 7.00 -28.39 -6.20
C LEU A 179 7.66 -29.19 -5.07
N ALA A 180 7.29 -28.91 -3.81
CA ALA A 180 7.79 -29.67 -2.65
C ALA A 180 7.36 -31.14 -2.64
N LYS A 181 6.24 -31.48 -3.29
CA LYS A 181 5.75 -32.86 -3.43
C LYS A 181 6.36 -33.60 -4.63
N GLY A 182 7.33 -33.01 -5.34
CA GLY A 182 7.97 -33.62 -6.51
C GLY A 182 7.01 -33.85 -7.69
N LYS A 183 5.81 -33.27 -7.66
CA LYS A 183 4.90 -33.30 -8.81
C LYS A 183 5.44 -32.31 -9.83
N ARG A 184 5.68 -32.79 -11.06
CA ARG A 184 5.93 -31.92 -12.22
C ARG A 184 4.81 -30.87 -12.29
N LYS A 185 5.18 -29.62 -12.63
CA LYS A 185 4.27 -28.47 -12.70
C LYS A 185 2.93 -28.91 -13.33
N PRO A 186 1.77 -28.64 -12.70
CA PRO A 186 0.50 -28.83 -13.37
C PRO A 186 0.45 -27.92 -14.59
N ASP A 187 0.11 -28.50 -15.73
CA ASP A 187 0.00 -27.81 -17.00
C ASP A 187 -1.01 -26.65 -16.87
N GLU A 188 -0.66 -25.50 -17.45
CA GLU A 188 -1.35 -24.21 -17.39
C GLU A 188 -2.69 -24.19 -18.16
N ALA A 189 -3.40 -25.33 -18.22
CA ALA A 189 -4.59 -25.56 -19.03
C ALA A 189 -5.92 -25.61 -18.23
N GLY A 190 -5.89 -25.38 -16.92
CA GLY A 190 -7.03 -25.67 -16.05
C GLY A 190 -7.97 -24.50 -15.68
N LEU A 191 -7.63 -23.25 -16.00
CA LEU A 191 -8.38 -22.08 -15.52
C LEU A 191 -9.08 -21.29 -16.63
N GLN A 192 -9.76 -21.98 -17.54
CA GLN A 192 -10.74 -21.37 -18.44
C GLN A 192 -11.89 -22.35 -18.69
N GLN A 193 -13.01 -22.18 -17.97
CA GLN A 193 -14.31 -22.66 -18.44
C GLN A 193 -15.39 -21.59 -18.26
N SER A 194 -16.21 -21.51 -19.31
CA SER A 194 -17.54 -20.88 -19.45
C SER A 194 -17.66 -19.35 -19.47
N SER A 195 -17.57 -18.75 -20.67
CA SER A 195 -18.76 -18.29 -21.42
C SER A 195 -18.30 -17.64 -22.74
N GLY A 196 -18.87 -18.08 -23.86
CA GLY A 196 -18.38 -17.76 -25.20
C GLY A 196 -18.93 -16.48 -25.81
N SER A 197 -18.11 -15.81 -26.63
CA SER A 197 -18.40 -15.48 -28.04
C SER A 197 -17.32 -14.55 -28.59
N ARG A 198 -16.88 -14.85 -29.81
CA ARG A 198 -15.72 -14.30 -30.51
C ARG A 198 -15.94 -12.86 -31.00
N SER A 199 -14.92 -12.01 -30.84
CA SER A 199 -14.40 -11.17 -31.93
C SER A 199 -13.02 -10.56 -31.60
N SER A 200 -12.01 -11.07 -32.31
CA SER A 200 -10.92 -10.35 -32.97
C SER A 200 -10.29 -9.11 -32.30
N ALA A 201 -9.18 -9.31 -31.58
CA ALA A 201 -7.96 -8.50 -31.71
C ALA A 201 -6.78 -9.23 -31.04
N CYS A 202 -5.82 -9.67 -31.85
CA CYS A 202 -4.62 -10.37 -31.42
C CYS A 202 -3.64 -9.40 -30.73
N LEU A 203 -3.28 -9.66 -29.49
CA LEU A 203 -2.02 -9.22 -28.90
C LEU A 203 -1.25 -10.48 -28.50
N ASP A 204 -0.25 -10.82 -29.30
CA ASP A 204 0.71 -11.88 -29.05
C ASP A 204 1.41 -11.65 -27.71
N VAL A 205 1.03 -12.44 -26.70
CA VAL A 205 1.83 -12.66 -25.50
C VAL A 205 2.49 -14.02 -25.69
N ALA A 206 3.71 -14.00 -26.23
CA ALA A 206 4.52 -15.18 -26.41
C ALA A 206 5.04 -15.71 -25.07
N GLU A 207 4.95 -17.04 -24.97
CA GLU A 207 5.60 -17.96 -24.04
C GLU A 207 6.93 -17.46 -23.47
N CYS A 208 7.00 -17.45 -22.15
CA CYS A 208 8.25 -17.30 -21.41
C CYS A 208 8.84 -18.68 -21.12
N ASP A 209 9.59 -19.23 -22.08
CA ASP A 209 10.55 -20.28 -21.81
C ASP A 209 11.65 -19.75 -20.89
N SER A 210 11.80 -20.37 -19.73
CA SER A 210 12.85 -20.07 -18.75
C SER A 210 13.94 -21.13 -18.82
N PRO A 211 15.21 -20.80 -19.08
CA PRO A 211 16.31 -21.68 -18.71
C PRO A 211 16.87 -21.30 -17.32
N GLY A 212 17.13 -22.36 -16.54
CA GLY A 212 18.07 -22.48 -15.42
C GLY A 212 18.42 -21.23 -14.61
N LEU A 213 17.86 -21.13 -13.41
CA LEU A 213 18.42 -20.32 -12.33
C LEU A 213 19.23 -21.26 -11.43
N GLU A 214 20.54 -21.10 -11.50
CA GLU A 214 21.50 -21.67 -10.56
C GLU A 214 21.31 -21.02 -9.19
N ASP A 215 21.48 -21.84 -8.16
CA ASP A 215 21.40 -21.54 -6.73
C ASP A 215 22.29 -20.34 -6.34
N GLU A 216 21.67 -19.27 -5.85
CA GLU A 216 22.34 -18.24 -5.06
C GLU A 216 21.53 -18.03 -3.78
N GLY A 217 22.14 -18.45 -2.68
CA GLY A 217 21.52 -18.70 -1.39
C GLY A 217 20.89 -17.47 -0.72
N LEU A 218 19.81 -17.75 0.01
CA LEU A 218 19.27 -16.88 1.03
C LEU A 218 20.28 -16.78 2.19
N GLY A 219 21.13 -15.76 2.13
CA GLY A 219 22.03 -15.35 3.22
C GLY A 219 21.24 -14.95 4.46
N PHE A 220 21.29 -15.83 5.45
CA PHE A 220 20.84 -15.68 6.82
C PHE A 220 21.83 -14.77 7.56
N PHE A 221 21.47 -13.53 7.87
CA PHE A 221 22.32 -12.67 8.72
C PHE A 221 21.99 -12.95 10.20
N LEU A 222 22.73 -13.90 10.77
CA LEU A 222 23.11 -13.87 12.19
C LEU A 222 24.50 -13.27 12.23
N ASP A 223 24.64 -12.06 12.77
CA ASP A 223 25.92 -11.60 13.32
C ASP A 223 25.69 -11.17 14.75
N THR A 224 26.24 -11.99 15.64
CA THR A 224 26.65 -11.62 16.99
C THR A 224 28.16 -11.45 16.88
N GLU A 225 28.74 -10.32 17.26
CA GLU A 225 30.09 -10.26 17.83
C GLU A 225 30.41 -8.85 18.41
N PRO A 226 31.39 -8.75 19.33
CA PRO A 226 31.35 -7.85 20.48
C PRO A 226 32.29 -6.62 20.37
N ASN A 227 32.14 -5.72 21.35
CA ASN A 227 33.06 -4.61 21.68
C ASN A 227 33.26 -3.51 20.63
N LYS A 228 32.44 -2.45 20.73
CA LYS A 228 32.85 -1.08 20.42
C LYS A 228 32.12 -0.09 21.35
N PRO A 229 32.80 0.88 21.95
CA PRO A 229 32.22 1.76 22.96
C PRO A 229 31.15 2.69 22.36
N PRO A 230 30.14 3.11 23.14
CA PRO A 230 29.03 3.90 22.63
C PRO A 230 29.47 5.35 22.29
N PRO A 231 29.02 5.91 21.15
CA PRO A 231 29.14 7.34 20.90
C PRO A 231 28.15 8.11 21.79
N SER A 232 28.59 9.30 22.20
CA SER A 232 27.95 10.23 23.14
C SER A 232 26.44 10.39 22.93
N PHE A 233 25.74 9.90 23.95
CA PHE A 233 24.39 10.22 24.39
C PHE A 233 24.27 11.75 24.58
N PHE A 234 23.24 12.38 24.01
CA PHE A 234 22.48 13.56 24.50
C PHE A 234 21.90 14.40 23.35
N ASP A 235 20.62 14.77 23.55
CA ASP A 235 19.75 15.67 22.78
C ASP A 235 19.16 15.20 21.44
N LYS A 236 17.96 14.61 21.55
CA LYS A 236 16.78 14.93 20.73
C LYS A 236 15.52 14.31 21.36
N THR A 237 14.88 15.06 22.26
CA THR A 237 13.51 14.79 22.68
C THR A 237 12.54 15.33 21.63
N ASP A 238 12.05 14.45 20.76
CA ASP A 238 10.91 14.77 19.89
C ASP A 238 9.60 14.66 20.69
N SER A 239 8.98 15.82 20.95
CA SER A 239 7.64 15.92 21.56
C SER A 239 6.56 15.32 20.66
N PRO A 240 5.63 14.50 21.17
CA PRO A 240 4.54 13.92 20.38
C PRO A 240 3.44 14.95 20.08
N GLN A 241 2.95 14.98 18.83
CA GLN A 241 1.78 15.76 18.41
C GLN A 241 0.53 14.87 18.17
N PRO A 242 -0.69 15.36 18.47
CA PRO A 242 -1.92 14.58 18.37
C PRO A 242 -2.49 14.53 16.95
N VAL A 243 -2.83 13.32 16.46
CA VAL A 243 -3.63 13.07 15.24
C VAL A 243 -4.76 12.08 15.56
N ALA A 244 -6.01 12.54 15.52
CA ALA A 244 -7.17 11.72 15.86
C ALA A 244 -7.48 10.64 14.81
N CYS A 245 -7.49 9.36 15.23
CA CYS A 245 -8.02 8.24 14.44
C CYS A 245 -9.00 7.44 15.31
N ARG A 246 -10.31 7.50 15.01
CA ARG A 246 -11.34 6.68 15.65
C ARG A 246 -11.41 5.27 15.05
N GLY A 247 -11.58 4.26 15.90
CA GLY A 247 -12.25 3.00 15.55
C GLY A 247 -11.44 1.95 14.78
N GLN A 248 -10.11 2.01 14.75
CA GLN A 248 -9.29 0.97 14.10
C GLN A 248 -8.87 -0.10 15.11
N SER A 249 -8.99 -1.38 14.76
CA SER A 249 -8.38 -2.47 15.52
C SER A 249 -6.85 -2.33 15.51
N LEU A 250 -6.17 -2.63 16.63
CA LEU A 250 -4.70 -2.57 16.71
C LEU A 250 -4.07 -3.36 15.56
N THR A 251 -3.15 -2.71 14.85
CA THR A 251 -2.36 -3.42 13.83
C THR A 251 -1.53 -4.53 14.49
N THR A 252 -1.17 -5.59 13.75
CA THR A 252 -0.31 -6.69 14.24
C THR A 252 1.04 -6.20 14.80
N LYS A 253 1.46 -4.98 14.45
CA LYS A 253 2.66 -4.34 15.02
C LYS A 253 2.38 -3.75 16.40
N GLN A 254 1.23 -3.08 16.61
CA GLN A 254 0.85 -2.50 17.90
C GLN A 254 0.55 -3.56 18.96
N SER A 255 -0.02 -4.71 18.58
CA SER A 255 -0.23 -5.84 19.50
C SER A 255 1.07 -6.43 20.05
N LYS A 256 2.15 -6.45 19.25
CA LYS A 256 3.48 -6.86 19.73
C LYS A 256 4.03 -5.91 20.80
N TYR A 257 3.79 -4.60 20.66
CA TYR A 257 4.22 -3.62 21.66
C TYR A 257 3.43 -3.72 22.96
N LYS A 258 2.16 -4.14 22.93
CA LYS A 258 1.37 -4.42 24.14
C LYS A 258 2.01 -5.47 25.03
N VAL A 259 2.39 -6.61 24.43
CA VAL A 259 3.04 -7.71 25.17
C VAL A 259 4.41 -7.26 25.66
N ARG A 260 5.22 -6.65 24.79
CA ARG A 260 6.58 -6.23 25.12
C ARG A 260 6.63 -5.16 26.22
N SER A 261 5.77 -4.14 26.16
CA SER A 261 5.75 -3.09 27.19
C SER A 261 5.24 -3.60 28.53
N LYS A 262 4.34 -4.58 28.55
CA LYS A 262 3.90 -5.24 29.80
C LYS A 262 5.04 -6.01 30.45
N VAL A 263 5.75 -6.85 29.67
CA VAL A 263 6.90 -7.61 30.17
C VAL A 263 7.98 -6.68 30.72
N LEU A 264 8.31 -5.60 29.99
CA LEU A 264 9.28 -4.61 30.47
C LEU A 264 8.83 -3.91 31.74
N LEU A 265 7.54 -3.54 31.85
CA LEU A 265 7.00 -2.90 33.04
C LEU A 265 7.11 -3.81 34.28
N ASP A 266 6.76 -5.09 34.13
CA ASP A 266 6.85 -6.07 35.22
C ASP A 266 8.30 -6.28 35.66
N SER A 267 9.24 -6.38 34.70
CA SER A 267 10.67 -6.50 35.00
C SER A 267 11.25 -5.24 35.65
N CYS A 268 10.92 -4.04 35.15
CA CYS A 268 11.34 -2.77 35.75
C CYS A 268 10.88 -2.66 37.21
N ARG A 269 9.61 -3.00 37.50
CA ARG A 269 9.05 -2.97 38.87
C ARG A 269 9.72 -3.97 39.81
N SER A 270 10.13 -5.13 39.31
CA SER A 270 10.85 -6.14 40.09
C SER A 270 12.25 -5.67 40.51
N ILE A 271 12.95 -4.95 39.63
CA ILE A 271 14.33 -4.50 39.85
C ILE A 271 14.39 -3.17 40.58
N GLN A 272 13.40 -2.28 40.39
CA GLN A 272 13.33 -0.95 41.00
C GLN A 272 13.69 -0.89 42.50
N PRO A 273 13.21 -1.76 43.41
CA PRO A 273 13.55 -1.69 44.84
C PRO A 273 15.01 -2.02 45.16
N ARG A 274 15.79 -2.53 44.20
CA ARG A 274 17.22 -2.86 44.35
C ARG A 274 18.14 -1.74 43.90
N LEU A 275 17.61 -0.71 43.25
CA LEU A 275 18.38 0.39 42.66
C LEU A 275 18.42 1.57 43.64
N SER A 276 19.53 2.32 43.60
CA SER A 276 19.70 3.56 44.37
C SER A 276 20.30 4.67 43.52
N GLY A 277 19.98 5.92 43.82
CA GLY A 277 20.55 7.09 43.17
C GLY A 277 19.99 7.36 41.77
N ASP A 278 20.83 7.86 40.86
CA ASP A 278 20.41 8.31 39.51
C ASP A 278 19.77 7.20 38.67
N LEU A 279 20.16 5.95 38.91
CA LEU A 279 19.62 4.79 38.20
C LEU A 279 18.18 4.48 38.63
N GLU A 280 17.85 4.69 39.90
CA GLU A 280 16.47 4.55 40.41
C GLU A 280 15.55 5.61 39.78
N GLN A 281 16.04 6.85 39.66
CA GLN A 281 15.28 7.94 39.05
C GLN A 281 14.99 7.69 37.57
N LYS A 282 16.00 7.26 36.80
CA LYS A 282 15.80 6.89 35.38
C LYS A 282 14.85 5.70 35.22
N MET A 283 14.94 4.71 36.09
CA MET A 283 14.02 3.57 36.08
C MET A 283 12.58 4.03 36.35
N LYS A 284 12.35 4.95 37.28
CA LYS A 284 11.04 5.56 37.53
C LYS A 284 10.48 6.28 36.30
N GLU A 285 11.30 7.03 35.58
CA GLU A 285 10.89 7.71 34.33
C GLU A 285 10.48 6.71 33.25
N HIS A 286 11.26 5.63 33.05
CA HIS A 286 10.90 4.57 32.11
C HIS A 286 9.63 3.81 32.50
N VAL A 287 9.43 3.54 33.78
CA VAL A 287 8.19 2.94 34.30
C VAL A 287 6.98 3.83 33.99
N GLN A 288 7.07 5.14 34.26
CA GLN A 288 5.99 6.08 33.94
C GLN A 288 5.70 6.14 32.44
N LEU A 289 6.72 6.11 31.59
CA LEU A 289 6.52 6.07 30.13
C LEU A 289 5.86 4.78 29.67
N LEU A 290 6.26 3.62 30.21
CA LEU A 290 5.64 2.33 29.89
C LEU A 290 4.19 2.24 30.37
N GLU A 291 3.86 2.84 31.52
CA GLU A 291 2.49 2.96 32.02
C GLU A 291 1.63 3.81 31.09
N LYS A 292 2.14 4.97 30.62
CA LYS A 292 1.44 5.80 29.62
C LYS A 292 1.22 5.06 28.31
N VAL A 293 2.17 4.23 27.88
CA VAL A 293 2.02 3.37 26.70
C VAL A 293 0.94 2.30 26.91
N GLN A 294 0.87 1.68 28.09
CA GLN A 294 -0.19 0.72 28.42
C GLN A 294 -1.57 1.39 28.48
N GLN A 295 -1.66 2.57 29.08
CA GLN A 295 -2.89 3.37 29.09
C GLN A 295 -3.34 3.75 27.68
N PHE A 296 -2.41 4.15 26.81
CA PHE A 296 -2.71 4.43 25.40
C PHE A 296 -3.27 3.20 24.68
N ILE A 297 -2.62 2.04 24.84
CA ILE A 297 -3.05 0.79 24.20
C ILE A 297 -4.43 0.37 24.72
N PHE A 298 -4.65 0.47 26.04
CA PHE A 298 -5.94 0.17 26.66
C PHE A 298 -7.04 1.12 26.17
N ALA A 299 -6.77 2.42 26.13
CA ALA A 299 -7.72 3.42 25.66
C ALA A 299 -8.13 3.18 24.20
N PHE A 300 -7.15 2.80 23.37
CA PHE A 300 -7.35 2.44 21.98
C PHE A 300 -8.21 1.17 21.81
N GLU A 301 -8.05 0.17 22.68
CA GLU A 301 -8.88 -1.06 22.65
C GLU A 301 -10.31 -0.82 23.12
N THR A 302 -10.50 0.04 24.13
CA THR A 302 -11.83 0.35 24.68
C THR A 302 -12.58 1.42 23.87
N GLY A 303 -11.95 1.97 22.83
CA GLY A 303 -12.53 3.05 22.03
C GLY A 303 -12.66 4.38 22.79
N SER A 304 -12.00 4.51 23.94
CA SER A 304 -11.91 5.76 24.69
C SER A 304 -10.88 6.70 24.05
N GLU A 305 -11.08 8.01 24.16
CA GLU A 305 -10.15 8.98 23.56
C GLU A 305 -8.80 8.91 24.28
N PRO A 306 -7.71 8.52 23.58
CA PRO A 306 -6.41 8.45 24.20
C PRO A 306 -5.89 9.86 24.47
N VAL A 307 -5.40 10.08 25.69
CA VAL A 307 -4.80 11.37 26.11
C VAL A 307 -3.52 11.68 25.31
N PHE A 308 -2.83 10.66 24.79
CA PHE A 308 -1.61 10.78 23.99
C PHE A 308 -1.60 9.80 22.84
N ILE A 309 -1.17 10.21 21.65
CA ILE A 309 -1.06 9.33 20.48
C ILE A 309 0.41 9.02 20.22
N TYR A 310 0.79 7.76 20.39
CA TYR A 310 2.16 7.30 20.14
C TYR A 310 2.29 6.70 18.74
N THR A 311 3.27 7.16 17.97
CA THR A 311 3.61 6.51 16.70
C THR A 311 4.32 5.18 16.95
N VAL A 312 4.30 4.27 15.97
CA VAL A 312 5.04 3.00 16.04
C VAL A 312 6.55 3.22 16.24
N LYS A 313 7.11 4.31 15.71
CA LYS A 313 8.51 4.68 15.92
C LYS A 313 8.77 5.06 17.37
N THR A 314 7.89 5.87 17.95
CA THR A 314 7.99 6.31 19.35
C THR A 314 7.87 5.11 20.31
N LEU A 315 6.92 4.21 20.07
CA LEU A 315 6.78 2.97 20.86
C LEU A 315 8.03 2.09 20.79
N LYS A 316 8.65 1.99 19.61
CA LYS A 316 9.89 1.24 19.42
C LYS A 316 11.06 1.87 20.19
N SER A 317 11.20 3.19 20.18
CA SER A 317 12.25 3.89 20.95
C SER A 317 12.07 3.64 22.44
N ILE A 318 10.89 3.94 22.99
CA ILE A 318 10.59 3.79 24.43
C ILE A 318 10.87 2.36 24.91
N THR A 319 10.43 1.35 24.15
CA THR A 319 10.64 -0.06 24.51
C THR A 319 12.07 -0.57 24.27
N SER A 320 12.86 0.11 23.45
CA SER A 320 14.29 -0.16 23.30
C SER A 320 15.08 0.45 24.44
N ASP A 321 14.82 1.73 24.75
CA ASP A 321 15.52 2.49 25.77
C ASP A 321 15.28 1.89 27.17
N ALA A 322 14.04 1.48 27.47
CA ALA A 322 13.72 0.78 28.71
C ALA A 322 14.41 -0.59 28.82
N ALA A 323 14.54 -1.33 27.72
CA ALA A 323 15.24 -2.62 27.71
C ALA A 323 16.74 -2.44 27.97
N SER A 324 17.38 -1.45 27.32
CA SER A 324 18.78 -1.13 27.56
C SER A 324 19.05 -0.65 28.98
N CYS A 325 18.15 0.15 29.56
CA CYS A 325 18.27 0.55 30.97
C CYS A 325 18.12 -0.64 31.93
N LEU A 326 17.23 -1.58 31.61
CA LEU A 326 17.05 -2.80 32.40
C LEU A 326 18.28 -3.71 32.35
N GLU A 327 18.83 -3.95 31.16
CA GLU A 327 20.07 -4.72 31.00
C GLU A 327 21.26 -4.08 31.74
N TYR A 328 21.34 -2.75 31.74
CA TYR A 328 22.35 -2.03 32.51
C TYR A 328 22.14 -2.20 34.01
N ALA A 329 20.90 -2.07 34.48
CA ALA A 329 20.55 -2.24 35.89
C ALA A 329 20.85 -3.66 36.40
N GLU A 330 20.56 -4.70 35.63
CA GLU A 330 20.86 -6.09 35.99
C GLU A 330 22.37 -6.39 36.10
N ARG A 331 23.22 -5.62 35.40
CA ARG A 331 24.67 -5.80 35.44
C ARG A 331 25.35 -5.03 36.57
N HIS A 332 24.71 -3.98 37.10
CA HIS A 332 25.35 -2.99 37.96
C HIS A 332 24.63 -2.73 39.30
N GLY A 333 23.47 -3.34 39.55
CA GLY A 333 22.75 -3.32 40.82
C GLY A 333 22.58 -4.71 41.40
#